data_AF-A0A919XI08-F1
#
_entry.id   AF-A0A919XI08-F1
#
_cell.length_a   1.000
_cell.length_b   1.000
_cell.length_c   1.000
_cell.angle_alpha   90.00
_cell.angle_beta   90.00
_cell.angle_gamma   90.00
#
_symmetry.space_group_name_H-M   'P 1'
#
loop_
_entity.id
_entity.type
_entity.pdbx_description
1 polymer ?
#
loop_
_entity_poly.entity_id
_entity_poly.type
_entity_poly.pdbx_seq_one_letter_code
_entity_poly.pdbx_strand_id
1 'polypeptide(L)' 'MKQLKRPTRKQKMEIDWQKLKPANWLVERDDGKVMVIVSKEKGQVRRLRWGA' A
#
# COMPACT_ATOMS: atom_id res chain seq x y z
N MET A 1 -13.35 -12.78 -1.53
CA MET A 1 -11.94 -12.70 -1.95
C MET A 1 -11.45 -11.28 -1.77
N LYS A 2 -10.37 -11.04 -1.03
CA LYS A 2 -9.80 -9.69 -0.85
C LYS A 2 -9.23 -9.22 -2.20
N GLN A 3 -9.75 -8.13 -2.77
CA GLN A 3 -9.23 -7.58 -4.02
C GLN A 3 -7.90 -6.86 -3.76
N LEU A 4 -6.80 -7.57 -3.96
CA LEU A 4 -5.47 -6.97 -3.98
C LEU A 4 -5.23 -6.31 -5.33
N LYS A 5 -5.03 -4.99 -5.33
CA LYS A 5 -4.81 -4.19 -6.54
C LYS A 5 -3.37 -3.70 -6.61
N ARG A 6 -2.87 -3.49 -7.83
CA ARG A 6 -1.59 -2.81 -8.02
C ARG A 6 -1.75 -1.35 -7.56
N PRO A 7 -0.78 -0.79 -6.80
CA PRO A 7 -0.87 0.60 -6.35
C PRO A 7 -0.92 1.57 -7.54
N THR A 8 -1.78 2.58 -7.47
CA THR A 8 -1.84 3.71 -8.41
C THR A 8 -0.64 4.64 -8.26
N ARG A 9 -0.45 5.60 -9.16
CA ARG A 9 0.68 6.55 -9.09
C ARG A 9 0.76 7.27 -7.75
N LYS A 10 -0.36 7.79 -7.23
CA LYS A 10 -0.41 8.49 -5.94
C LYS A 10 -0.06 7.56 -4.78
N GLN A 11 -0.63 6.36 -4.76
CA GLN A 11 -0.36 5.36 -3.73
C GLN A 11 1.11 4.91 -3.74
N LYS A 12 1.74 4.80 -4.91
CA LYS A 12 3.17 4.50 -5.01
C LYS A 12 4.02 5.58 -4.34
N MET A 13 3.70 6.85 -4.54
CA MET A 13 4.40 7.95 -3.87
C MET A 13 4.26 7.86 -2.35
N GLU A 14 3.04 7.61 -1.86
CA GLU A 14 2.79 7.48 -0.42
C GLU A 14 3.55 6.30 0.21
N ILE A 15 3.58 5.15 -0.49
CA ILE A 15 4.36 3.98 -0.06
C ILE A 15 5.85 4.30 -0.03
N ASP A 16 6.35 5.04 -1.03
CA ASP A 16 7.76 5.43 -1.15
C ASP A 16 8.17 6.43 -0.06
N TRP A 17 7.30 7.40 0.29
CA TRP A 17 7.50 8.33 1.41
C TRP A 17 7.64 7.59 2.75
N GLN A 18 6.93 6.48 2.91
CA GLN A 18 7.05 5.60 4.07
C GLN A 18 8.29 4.67 4.01
N LYS A 19 9.24 4.95 3.12
CA LYS A 19 10.48 4.19 2.87
C LYS A 19 10.24 2.72 2.49
N LEU A 20 9.11 2.45 1.82
CA LEU A 20 8.77 1.12 1.32
C LEU A 20 8.87 1.09 -0.21
N LYS A 21 9.40 -0.01 -0.77
CA LYS A 21 9.52 -0.17 -2.23
C LYS A 21 8.15 -0.49 -2.86
N PRO A 22 7.51 0.42 -3.64
CA PRO A 22 6.13 0.21 -4.07
C PRO A 22 5.91 -1.01 -4.98
N ALA A 23 6.97 -1.46 -5.67
CA ALA A 23 6.94 -2.66 -6.50
C ALA A 23 6.62 -3.95 -5.71
N ASN A 24 6.91 -3.98 -4.40
CA ASN A 24 6.78 -5.18 -3.56
C ASN A 24 5.44 -5.24 -2.81
N TRP A 25 4.57 -4.24 -3.00
CA TRP A 25 3.32 -4.11 -2.26
C TRP A 25 2.11 -4.11 -3.21
N LEU A 26 1.00 -4.63 -2.69
CA LEU A 26 -0.34 -4.55 -3.26
C LEU A 26 -1.22 -3.76 -2.31
N VAL A 27 -2.22 -3.06 -2.84
CA VAL A 27 -3.21 -2.34 -2.03
C VAL A 27 -4.41 -3.25 -1.81
N GLU A 28 -4.75 -3.51 -0.56
CA GLU A 28 -5.97 -4.23 -0.17
C GLU A 28 -7.16 -3.28 -0.07
N ARG A 29 -6.95 -2.11 0.54
CA ARG A 29 -7.96 -1.07 0.73
C ARG A 29 -7.29 0.30 0.80
N ASP A 30 -7.96 1.29 0.25
CA ASP A 30 -7.59 2.69 0.41
C ASP A 30 -8.87 3.51 0.53
N ASP A 31 -9.04 4.20 1.64
CA ASP A 31 -10.19 5.07 1.92
C ASP A 31 -9.82 6.56 1.92
N GLY A 32 -8.60 6.90 1.48
CA GLY A 32 -8.09 8.28 1.43
C GLY A 32 -7.63 8.84 2.78
N LYS A 33 -7.85 8.12 3.89
CA LYS A 33 -7.25 8.43 5.20
C LYS A 33 -6.21 7.39 5.59
N VAL A 34 -6.53 6.12 5.30
CA VAL A 34 -5.71 4.95 5.59
C VAL A 34 -5.63 4.07 4.36
N MET A 35 -4.40 3.71 4.00
CA MET A 35 -4.10 2.74 2.96
C MET A 35 -3.58 1.45 3.58
N VAL A 36 -4.25 0.35 3.32
CA VAL A 36 -3.83 -0.99 3.74
C VAL A 36 -3.10 -1.65 2.58
N ILE A 37 -1.84 -1.99 2.82
CA ILE A 37 -0.97 -2.65 1.84
C ILE A 37 -0.56 -4.04 2.31
N VAL A 38 -0.35 -4.94 1.36
CA VAL A 38 0.06 -6.32 1.59
C VAL A 38 1.33 -6.60 0.79
N SER A 39 2.34 -7.18 1.43
CA SER A 39 3.58 -7.59 0.79
C SER A 39 3.32 -8.75 -0.16
N LYS A 40 3.83 -8.66 -1.39
CA LYS A 40 3.72 -9.73 -2.40
C LYS A 40 4.47 -10.99 -2.00
N GLU A 41 5.61 -10.83 -1.32
CA GLU A 41 6.50 -11.95 -0.99
C GLU A 41 6.09 -12.63 0.31
N LYS A 42 5.83 -11.83 1.36
CA LYS A 42 5.67 -12.35 2.73
C LYS A 42 4.23 -12.36 3.22
N GLY A 43 3.29 -11.79 2.45
CA GLY A 43 1.91 -11.59 2.91
C GLY A 43 1.77 -10.61 4.08
N GLN A 44 2.85 -9.91 4.47
CA GLN A 44 2.84 -8.95 5.56
C GLN A 44 1.85 -7.82 5.26
N VAL A 45 0.95 -7.52 6.21
CA VAL A 45 0.00 -6.42 6.10
C VAL A 45 0.55 -5.19 6.82
N ARG A 46 0.44 -4.02 6.20
CA ARG A 46 0.75 -2.73 6.82
C ARG A 46 -0.40 -1.75 6.60
N ARG A 47 -0.57 -0.83 7.56
CA ARG A 47 -1.52 0.28 7.48
C ARG A 47 -0.71 1.58 7.43
N LEU A 48 -0.87 2.32 6.35
CA LEU A 48 -0.24 3.63 6.14
C LEU A 48 -1.31 4.69 6.32
N ARG A 49 -0.98 5.80 6.98
CA ARG A 49 -1.83 6.99 7.04
C ARG A 49 -1.39 7.93 5.93
N TRP A 50 -2.36 8.49 5.20
CA TRP A 50 -2.07 9.48 4.18
C TRP A 50 -1.49 10.77 4.79
N GLY A 51 -0.41 11.28 4.19
CA GLY A 51 0.25 12.52 4.59
C GLY A 51 1.05 12.42 5.89
N ALA A 52 1.47 11.21 6.26
CA ALA A 52 2.28 10.94 7.45
C ALA A 52 3.79 10.91 7.17
#